data_AF-A0A9P3GJ06-F1
#
_entry.id   AF-A0A9P3GJ06-F1
#
_cell.length_a   1.000
_cell.length_b   1.000
_cell.length_c   1.000
_cell.angle_alpha   90.00
_cell.angle_beta   90.00
_cell.angle_gamma   90.00
#
_symmetry.space_group_name_H-M   'P 1'
#
loop_
_entity.id
_entity.type
_entity.pdbx_description
1 polymer ?
#
loop_
_entity_poly.entity_id
_entity_poly.type
_entity_poly.pdbx_seq_one_letter_code
_entity_poly.pdbx_strand_id
1 'polypeptide(L)'
;MPCGHLYCLACATFWFHQGDGPQPCVMCRKTYRGESIIKLWLPAESQSSHASKIPDASTGGDQVWATAQEVFDACEAAIANVGAREGDEALATALSKTEVFAGDMEAMGKHELGVMNVLKNIRTALSDIKSLLEKRVSATSAPALPPVLPAIARESEISRLRAKLDRDIQELYRESVLAEEAGLRAQHEHEQREDDLRQRLHDVRRRLESARQEVHDMEAKVASLTDEMTRARKGEVRYKKKYYALKQEVRAGQQSARRSPAAEDDSLIVL
;
A
#
# COMPACT_ATOMS: atom_id res chain seq x y z
N MET A 1 4.98 -18.83 -8.11
CA MET A 1 3.52 -18.72 -7.98
C MET A 1 3.18 -17.50 -7.10
N PRO A 2 2.46 -16.49 -7.62
CA PRO A 2 1.97 -15.38 -6.80
C PRO A 2 1.05 -15.91 -5.68
N CYS A 3 1.01 -15.23 -4.54
CA CYS A 3 0.18 -15.67 -3.40
C CYS A 3 -1.29 -15.29 -3.49
N GLY A 4 -1.68 -14.45 -4.46
CA GLY A 4 -3.07 -14.00 -4.62
C GLY A 4 -3.56 -12.97 -3.58
N HIS A 5 -2.70 -12.47 -2.70
CA HIS A 5 -3.10 -11.42 -1.75
C HIS A 5 -3.10 -10.05 -2.41
N LEU A 6 -4.20 -9.32 -2.21
CA LEU A 6 -4.43 -8.00 -2.76
C LEU A 6 -3.99 -6.93 -1.76
N TYR A 7 -3.35 -5.88 -2.27
CA TYR A 7 -2.94 -4.70 -1.50
C TYR A 7 -3.48 -3.46 -2.20
N CYS A 8 -3.89 -2.46 -1.43
CA CYS A 8 -4.09 -1.13 -2.01
C CYS A 8 -2.73 -0.57 -2.49
N LEU A 9 -2.76 0.37 -3.43
CA LEU A 9 -1.54 0.93 -4.04
C LEU A 9 -0.56 1.44 -2.99
N ALA A 10 -1.03 2.19 -1.99
CA ALA A 10 -0.20 2.72 -0.91
C ALA A 10 0.50 1.61 -0.10
N CYS A 11 -0.24 0.56 0.27
CA CYS A 11 0.33 -0.58 0.99
C CYS A 11 1.33 -1.36 0.11
N ALA A 12 1.02 -1.57 -1.17
CA ALA A 12 1.92 -2.25 -2.08
C ALA A 12 3.24 -1.48 -2.24
N THR A 13 3.17 -0.17 -2.43
CA THR A 13 4.34 0.71 -2.53
C THR A 13 5.13 0.74 -1.23
N PHE A 14 4.47 0.78 -0.08
CA PHE A 14 5.15 0.78 1.21
C PHE A 14 5.92 -0.53 1.45
N TRP A 15 5.29 -1.68 1.21
CA TRP A 15 5.87 -2.99 1.55
C TRP A 15 6.88 -3.51 0.53
N PHE A 16 6.78 -3.12 -0.73
CA PHE A 16 7.53 -3.76 -1.81
C PHE A 16 8.40 -2.82 -2.64
N HIS A 17 8.39 -1.50 -2.37
CA HIS A 17 9.20 -0.52 -3.09
C HIS A 17 10.42 -0.01 -2.29
N GLN A 18 10.69 -0.57 -1.10
CA GLN A 18 11.74 -0.09 -0.20
C GLN A 18 13.12 -0.76 -0.34
N GLY A 19 13.40 -1.57 -1.37
CA GLY A 19 14.78 -2.05 -1.59
C GLY A 19 14.96 -3.09 -2.69
N ASP A 20 16.23 -3.38 -3.01
CA ASP A 20 16.67 -4.33 -4.07
C ASP A 20 16.41 -5.83 -3.73
N GLY A 21 15.95 -6.10 -2.50
CA GLY A 21 15.77 -7.44 -1.95
C GLY A 21 14.32 -7.96 -2.01
N PRO A 22 14.12 -9.30 -2.01
CA PRO A 22 12.80 -9.89 -1.86
C PRO A 22 12.15 -9.51 -0.53
N GLN A 23 10.91 -9.01 -0.54
CA GLN A 23 10.16 -8.63 0.65
C GLN A 23 9.04 -9.65 0.95
N PRO A 24 8.80 -9.99 2.23
CA PRO A 24 7.77 -10.95 2.59
C PRO A 24 6.36 -10.35 2.45
N CYS A 25 5.45 -11.12 1.86
CA CYS A 25 4.01 -10.83 1.88
C CYS A 25 3.52 -10.81 3.34
N VAL A 26 2.81 -9.76 3.73
CA VAL A 26 2.31 -9.58 5.11
C VAL A 26 1.35 -10.71 5.50
N MET A 27 0.57 -11.21 4.54
CA MET A 27 -0.46 -12.23 4.78
C MET A 27 0.11 -13.65 4.85
N CYS A 28 0.92 -14.05 3.86
CA CYS A 28 1.39 -15.44 3.75
C CYS A 28 2.89 -15.64 3.99
N ARG A 29 3.62 -14.57 4.27
CA ARG A 29 5.07 -14.53 4.54
C ARG A 29 5.97 -15.08 3.43
N LYS A 30 5.43 -15.45 2.27
CA LYS A 30 6.21 -15.78 1.08
C LYS A 30 6.91 -14.53 0.56
N THR A 31 8.15 -14.66 0.12
CA THR A 31 8.97 -13.54 -0.36
C THR A 31 8.69 -13.25 -1.82
N TYR A 32 8.57 -11.96 -2.14
CA TYR A 32 8.30 -11.45 -3.48
C TYR A 32 9.23 -10.29 -3.80
N ARG A 33 9.71 -10.21 -5.04
CA ARG A 33 10.36 -9.00 -5.55
C ARG A 33 9.28 -8.01 -5.99
N GLY A 34 9.57 -6.71 -5.96
CA GLY A 34 8.65 -5.68 -6.43
C GLY A 34 8.20 -5.89 -7.87
N GLU A 35 9.08 -6.45 -8.71
CA GLU A 35 8.82 -6.84 -10.11
C GLU A 35 7.77 -7.96 -10.24
N SER A 36 7.59 -8.79 -9.20
CA SER A 36 6.64 -9.91 -9.19
C SER A 36 5.22 -9.50 -8.80
N ILE A 37 4.98 -8.20 -8.60
CA ILE A 37 3.70 -7.66 -8.15
C ILE A 37 2.91 -7.21 -9.37
N ILE A 38 1.75 -7.84 -9.55
CA ILE A 38 0.81 -7.51 -10.61
C ILE A 38 -0.02 -6.31 -10.13
N LYS A 39 0.12 -5.16 -10.79
CA LYS A 39 -0.70 -3.99 -10.51
C LYS A 39 -2.06 -4.15 -11.19
N LEU A 40 -3.11 -4.36 -10.41
CA LEU A 40 -4.48 -4.33 -10.89
C LEU A 40 -4.94 -2.87 -10.94
N TRP A 41 -4.65 -2.16 -12.04
CA TRP A 41 -5.21 -0.82 -12.25
C TRP A 41 -6.64 -0.96 -12.78
N LEU A 42 -7.60 -0.35 -12.07
CA LEU A 42 -8.83 0.14 -12.69
C LEU A 42 -8.46 1.49 -13.32
N PRO A 43 -8.66 1.70 -14.63
CA PRO A 43 -8.42 2.99 -15.25
C PRO A 43 -9.47 3.97 -14.72
N ALA A 44 -9.16 4.66 -13.62
CA ALA A 44 -9.83 5.89 -13.28
C ALA A 44 -9.20 6.99 -14.14
N GLU A 45 -10.06 7.63 -14.91
CA GLU A 45 -9.75 8.71 -15.83
C GLU A 45 -8.87 9.80 -15.19
N SER A 46 -7.86 10.22 -15.97
CA SER A 46 -7.34 11.59 -16.05
C SER A 46 -6.39 12.15 -14.97
N GLN A 47 -5.21 12.53 -15.48
CA GLN A 47 -4.43 13.74 -15.16
C GLN A 47 -3.60 13.80 -13.86
N SER A 48 -2.29 13.59 -14.00
CA SER A 48 -1.33 14.70 -13.82
C SER A 48 0.08 14.30 -14.24
N SER A 49 0.57 15.08 -15.19
CA SER A 49 1.96 15.40 -15.50
C SER A 49 3.00 15.06 -14.42
N HIS A 50 3.67 13.91 -14.56
CA HIS A 50 5.10 13.84 -14.34
C HIS A 50 5.71 12.80 -15.27
N ALA A 51 6.56 13.31 -16.15
CA ALA A 51 7.26 12.59 -17.19
C ALA A 51 8.15 11.48 -16.60
N SER A 52 7.84 10.24 -16.98
CA SER A 52 8.88 9.25 -17.26
C SER A 52 8.70 8.84 -18.72
N LYS A 53 9.75 9.04 -19.51
CA LYS A 53 9.81 8.63 -20.93
C LYS A 53 9.57 7.12 -21.01
N ILE A 54 8.38 6.73 -21.45
CA ILE A 54 8.09 5.40 -21.96
C ILE A 54 8.15 5.50 -23.49
N PRO A 55 8.78 4.55 -24.21
CA PRO A 55 8.92 4.61 -25.66
C PRO A 55 7.54 4.54 -26.34
N ASP A 56 7.36 5.30 -27.41
CA ASP A 56 6.20 5.24 -28.30
C ASP A 56 5.88 3.79 -28.70
N ALA A 57 4.75 3.29 -28.19
CA ALA A 57 4.10 2.06 -28.63
C ALA A 57 2.59 2.33 -28.80
N SER A 58 2.24 3.36 -29.56
CA SER A 58 0.85 3.84 -29.69
C SER A 58 0.04 3.23 -30.83
N THR A 59 0.54 2.22 -31.56
CA THR A 59 -0.27 1.61 -32.65
C THR A 59 -1.00 0.33 -32.22
N GLY A 60 -0.57 -0.32 -31.13
CA GLY A 60 -1.14 -1.60 -30.69
C GLY A 60 -2.19 -1.52 -29.58
N GLY A 61 -2.35 -0.37 -28.91
CA GLY A 61 -3.32 -0.21 -27.82
C GLY A 61 -4.74 0.01 -28.33
N ASP A 62 -4.88 0.93 -29.28
CA ASP A 62 -6.18 1.33 -29.84
C ASP A 62 -6.87 0.18 -30.58
N GLN A 63 -6.10 -0.68 -31.24
CA GLN A 63 -6.65 -1.85 -31.94
C GLN A 63 -7.18 -2.92 -30.99
N VAL A 64 -6.50 -3.16 -29.86
CA VAL A 64 -6.97 -4.13 -28.85
C VAL A 64 -8.24 -3.63 -28.18
N TRP A 65 -8.34 -2.33 -27.92
CA TRP A 65 -9.56 -1.73 -27.36
C TRP A 65 -10.74 -1.83 -28.32
N ALA A 66 -10.53 -1.56 -29.61
CA ALA A 66 -11.56 -1.71 -30.63
C ALA A 66 -12.08 -3.16 -30.73
N THR A 67 -11.18 -4.14 -30.78
CA THR A 67 -11.58 -5.57 -30.83
C THR A 67 -12.27 -6.01 -29.54
N ALA A 68 -11.84 -5.51 -28.37
CA ALA A 68 -12.51 -5.79 -27.10
C ALA A 68 -13.95 -5.24 -27.08
N GLN A 69 -14.15 -4.02 -27.58
CA GLN A 69 -15.48 -3.41 -27.67
C GLN A 69 -16.40 -4.24 -28.58
N GLU A 70 -15.91 -4.73 -29.71
CA GLU A 70 -16.69 -5.59 -30.59
C GLU A 70 -17.13 -6.92 -29.96
N VAL A 71 -16.35 -7.46 -29.02
CA VAL A 71 -16.72 -8.65 -28.24
C VAL A 71 -17.83 -8.30 -27.26
N PHE A 72 -17.75 -7.15 -26.58
CA PHE A 72 -18.78 -6.69 -25.66
C PHE A 72 -20.11 -6.45 -26.37
N ASP A 73 -20.09 -5.74 -27.50
CA ASP A 73 -21.29 -5.46 -28.29
C ASP A 73 -21.96 -6.76 -28.77
N ALA A 74 -21.17 -7.76 -29.17
CA ALA A 74 -21.70 -9.07 -29.57
C ALA A 74 -22.26 -9.87 -28.39
N CYS A 75 -21.65 -9.80 -27.22
CA CYS A 75 -22.18 -10.41 -26.01
C CYS A 75 -23.49 -9.76 -25.57
N GLU A 76 -23.59 -8.43 -25.63
CA GLU A 76 -24.80 -7.70 -25.33
C GLU A 76 -25.93 -8.05 -26.31
N ALA A 77 -25.63 -8.11 -27.61
CA ALA A 77 -26.58 -8.58 -28.63
C ALA A 77 -27.05 -10.02 -28.39
N ALA A 78 -26.15 -10.92 -27.96
CA ALA A 78 -26.52 -12.29 -27.62
C ALA A 78 -27.44 -12.34 -26.40
N ILE A 79 -27.18 -11.54 -25.37
CA ILE A 79 -28.00 -11.43 -24.15
C ILE A 79 -29.39 -10.85 -24.47
N ALA A 80 -29.45 -9.80 -25.29
CA ALA A 80 -30.70 -9.16 -25.69
C ALA A 80 -31.63 -10.09 -26.48
N ASN A 81 -31.06 -11.06 -27.21
CA ASN A 81 -31.80 -11.98 -28.07
C ASN A 81 -32.02 -13.38 -27.44
N VAL A 82 -31.73 -13.57 -26.14
CA VAL A 82 -31.95 -14.86 -25.47
C VAL A 82 -33.43 -15.24 -25.51
N GLY A 83 -33.75 -16.29 -26.27
CA GLY A 83 -35.11 -16.81 -26.44
C GLY A 83 -35.80 -16.41 -27.75
N ALA A 84 -35.21 -15.53 -28.55
CA ALA A 84 -35.63 -15.29 -29.92
C ALA A 84 -35.04 -16.36 -30.86
N ARG A 85 -35.69 -16.61 -32.00
CA ARG A 85 -35.18 -17.53 -33.04
C ARG A 85 -33.83 -17.07 -33.62
N GLU A 86 -33.57 -15.77 -33.57
CA GLU A 86 -32.34 -15.09 -33.98
C GLU A 86 -31.26 -15.12 -32.87
N GLY A 87 -31.62 -15.57 -31.66
CA GLY A 87 -30.70 -15.65 -30.51
C GLY A 87 -29.57 -16.65 -30.70
N ASP A 88 -29.78 -17.70 -31.49
CA ASP A 88 -28.74 -18.71 -31.77
C ASP A 88 -27.62 -18.14 -32.65
N GLU A 89 -27.95 -17.26 -33.60
CA GLU A 89 -26.97 -16.61 -34.48
C GLU A 89 -26.18 -15.52 -33.73
N ALA A 90 -26.85 -14.74 -32.89
CA ALA A 90 -26.20 -13.74 -32.04
C ALA A 90 -25.23 -14.40 -31.03
N LEU A 91 -25.63 -15.52 -30.43
CA LEU A 91 -24.79 -16.29 -29.51
C LEU A 91 -23.59 -16.93 -30.20
N ALA A 92 -23.77 -17.50 -31.40
CA ALA A 92 -22.67 -18.02 -32.20
C ALA A 92 -21.66 -16.93 -32.58
N THR A 93 -22.15 -15.73 -32.93
CA THR A 93 -21.34 -14.56 -33.23
C THR A 93 -20.52 -14.10 -32.02
N ALA A 94 -21.15 -14.02 -30.84
CA ALA A 94 -20.47 -13.65 -29.59
C ALA A 94 -19.36 -14.64 -29.22
N LEU A 95 -19.62 -15.94 -29.35
CA LEU A 95 -18.63 -17.00 -29.12
C LEU A 95 -17.45 -16.88 -30.09
N SER A 96 -17.71 -16.74 -31.40
CA SER A 96 -16.68 -16.60 -32.43
C SER A 96 -15.77 -15.39 -32.17
N LYS A 97 -16.35 -14.21 -31.89
CA LYS A 97 -15.57 -13.00 -31.58
C LYS A 97 -14.75 -13.12 -30.32
N THR A 98 -15.29 -13.78 -29.28
CA THR A 98 -14.55 -14.05 -28.03
C THR A 98 -13.36 -14.97 -28.28
N GLU A 99 -13.50 -15.98 -29.16
CA GLU A 99 -12.41 -16.88 -29.53
C GLU A 99 -11.31 -16.18 -30.34
N VAL A 100 -11.68 -15.35 -31.32
CA VAL A 100 -10.72 -14.55 -32.12
C VAL A 100 -9.93 -13.63 -31.20
N PHE A 101 -10.61 -12.88 -30.33
CA PHE A 101 -9.95 -11.96 -29.40
C PHE A 101 -9.04 -12.67 -28.40
N ALA A 102 -9.44 -13.84 -27.90
CA ALA A 102 -8.57 -14.66 -27.04
C ALA A 102 -7.31 -15.13 -27.78
N GLY A 103 -7.45 -15.56 -29.04
CA GLY A 103 -6.31 -15.94 -29.89
C GLY A 103 -5.36 -14.77 -30.17
N ASP A 104 -5.90 -13.58 -30.45
CA ASP A 104 -5.11 -12.36 -30.66
C ASP A 104 -4.34 -11.96 -29.38
N MET A 105 -4.98 -12.09 -28.22
CA MET A 105 -4.35 -11.85 -26.91
C MET A 105 -3.23 -12.85 -26.59
N GLU A 106 -3.41 -14.12 -26.94
CA GLU A 106 -2.36 -15.14 -26.84
C GLU A 106 -1.18 -14.86 -27.79
N ALA A 107 -1.46 -14.49 -29.04
CA ALA A 107 -0.45 -14.18 -30.04
C ALA A 107 0.39 -12.93 -29.69
N MET A 108 -0.22 -11.95 -29.01
CA MET A 108 0.48 -10.75 -28.53
C MET A 108 1.41 -11.00 -27.34
N GLY A 109 1.43 -12.20 -26.74
CA GLY A 109 2.27 -12.52 -25.59
C GLY A 109 1.95 -11.69 -24.33
N LYS A 110 0.88 -10.90 -24.36
CA LYS A 110 0.39 -10.09 -23.24
C LYS A 110 -0.45 -10.99 -22.33
N HIS A 111 0.21 -11.87 -21.60
CA HIS A 111 -0.41 -12.71 -20.58
C HIS A 111 -0.75 -11.90 -19.32
N GLU A 112 -1.61 -10.90 -19.46
CA GLU A 112 -2.32 -10.39 -18.30
C GLU A 112 -3.30 -11.47 -17.87
N LEU A 113 -2.87 -12.29 -16.90
CA LEU A 113 -3.63 -13.39 -16.31
C LEU A 113 -5.07 -13.00 -15.94
N GLY A 114 -5.32 -11.72 -15.64
CA GLY A 114 -6.65 -11.17 -15.41
C GLY A 114 -7.54 -11.20 -16.65
N VAL A 115 -7.07 -10.69 -17.79
CA VAL A 115 -7.86 -10.59 -19.03
C VAL A 115 -8.18 -11.99 -19.58
N MET A 116 -7.21 -12.90 -19.59
CA MET A 116 -7.45 -14.28 -20.05
C MET A 116 -8.44 -15.03 -19.17
N ASN A 117 -8.42 -14.80 -17.84
CA ASN A 117 -9.42 -15.40 -16.94
C ASN A 117 -10.82 -14.83 -17.20
N VAL A 118 -10.95 -13.54 -17.45
CA VAL A 118 -12.24 -12.91 -17.79
C VAL A 118 -12.77 -13.46 -19.11
N LEU A 119 -11.94 -13.55 -20.16
CA LEU A 119 -12.34 -14.13 -21.44
C LEU A 119 -12.74 -15.60 -21.33
N LYS A 120 -12.00 -16.37 -20.52
CA LYS A 120 -12.34 -17.77 -20.24
C LYS A 120 -13.69 -17.89 -19.51
N ASN A 121 -13.96 -17.02 -18.55
CA ASN A 121 -15.23 -16.98 -17.84
C ASN A 121 -16.40 -16.58 -18.76
N ILE A 122 -16.20 -15.59 -19.63
CA ILE A 122 -17.19 -15.18 -20.64
C ILE A 122 -17.48 -16.35 -21.59
N ARG A 123 -16.44 -17.03 -22.08
CA ARG A 123 -16.59 -18.23 -22.92
C ARG A 123 -17.39 -19.33 -22.22
N THR A 124 -17.08 -19.63 -20.97
CA THR A 124 -17.81 -20.65 -20.19
C THR A 124 -19.28 -20.25 -20.03
N ALA A 125 -19.56 -19.01 -19.64
CA ALA A 125 -20.94 -18.53 -19.48
C ALA A 125 -21.74 -18.58 -20.78
N LEU A 126 -21.17 -18.15 -21.92
CA LEU A 126 -21.83 -18.22 -23.22
C LEU A 126 -22.08 -19.68 -23.66
N SER A 127 -21.14 -20.59 -23.39
CA SER A 127 -21.32 -22.03 -23.66
C SER A 127 -22.43 -22.65 -22.80
N ASP A 128 -22.52 -22.25 -21.53
CA ASP A 128 -23.57 -22.73 -20.62
C ASP A 128 -24.95 -22.24 -21.10
N ILE A 129 -25.07 -20.97 -21.48
CA ILE A 129 -26.29 -20.40 -22.07
C ILE A 129 -26.70 -21.19 -23.32
N LYS A 130 -25.76 -21.48 -24.23
CA LYS A 130 -26.02 -22.29 -25.42
C LYS A 130 -26.57 -23.66 -25.06
N SER A 131 -25.94 -24.35 -24.10
CA SER A 131 -26.38 -25.68 -23.66
C SER A 131 -27.78 -25.67 -23.05
N LEU A 132 -28.15 -24.60 -22.34
CA LEU A 132 -29.47 -24.43 -21.74
C LEU A 132 -30.54 -24.18 -22.81
N LEU A 133 -30.20 -23.42 -23.85
CA LEU A 133 -31.10 -23.20 -25.00
C LEU A 133 -31.32 -24.49 -25.79
N GLU A 134 -30.26 -25.24 -26.09
CA GLU A 134 -30.37 -26.56 -26.76
C GLU A 134 -31.22 -27.54 -25.94
N LYS A 135 -31.06 -27.55 -24.61
CA LYS A 135 -31.91 -28.35 -23.69
C LYS A 135 -33.36 -27.89 -23.72
N ARG A 136 -33.65 -26.59 -23.78
CA ARG A 136 -35.03 -26.08 -23.90
C ARG A 136 -35.67 -26.46 -25.23
N VAL A 137 -34.96 -26.32 -26.34
CA VAL A 137 -35.46 -26.73 -27.67
C VAL A 137 -35.77 -28.23 -27.67
N SER A 138 -34.89 -29.05 -27.07
CA SER A 138 -35.09 -30.49 -26.90
C SER A 138 -36.24 -30.85 -25.96
N ALA A 139 -36.52 -30.03 -24.94
CA ALA A 139 -37.64 -30.24 -24.02
C ALA A 139 -38.98 -29.78 -24.62
N THR A 140 -38.97 -28.80 -25.52
CA THR A 140 -40.17 -28.24 -26.16
C THR A 140 -40.65 -29.11 -27.33
N SER A 141 -39.78 -29.98 -27.87
CA SER A 141 -40.14 -30.99 -28.88
C SER A 141 -40.66 -32.30 -28.28
N ALA A 142 -40.74 -32.43 -26.96
CA ALA A 142 -41.32 -33.59 -26.30
C ALA A 142 -42.86 -33.60 -26.48
N PRO A 143 -43.46 -34.70 -26.96
CA PRO A 143 -44.91 -34.80 -27.13
C PRO A 143 -45.62 -34.65 -25.78
N ALA A 144 -46.72 -33.90 -25.78
CA ALA A 144 -47.51 -33.54 -24.60
C ALA A 144 -47.79 -34.76 -23.69
N LEU A 145 -47.21 -34.75 -22.48
CA LEU A 145 -47.54 -35.70 -21.43
C LEU A 145 -48.94 -35.39 -20.85
N PRO A 146 -49.74 -36.42 -20.53
CA PRO A 146 -51.11 -36.24 -20.05
C PRO A 146 -51.14 -35.68 -18.62
N PRO A 147 -52.12 -34.84 -18.26
CA PRO A 147 -52.13 -34.12 -17.00
C PRO A 147 -53.00 -34.86 -15.97
N VAL A 148 -52.46 -35.74 -15.12
CA VAL A 148 -53.28 -36.26 -14.00
C VAL A 148 -52.42 -36.58 -12.76
N LEU A 149 -52.18 -35.56 -11.94
CA LEU A 149 -52.12 -35.75 -10.48
C LEU A 149 -53.30 -34.97 -9.87
N PRO A 150 -54.05 -35.56 -8.93
CA PRO A 150 -55.28 -34.96 -8.42
C PRO A 150 -54.98 -33.62 -7.74
N ALA A 151 -55.77 -32.59 -8.05
CA ALA A 151 -55.57 -31.19 -7.64
C ALA A 151 -55.33 -31.02 -6.12
N ILE A 152 -55.91 -31.90 -5.30
CA ILE A 152 -55.77 -31.92 -3.83
C ILE A 152 -54.33 -32.24 -3.39
N ALA A 153 -53.61 -33.11 -4.10
CA ALA A 153 -52.22 -33.43 -3.78
C ALA A 153 -51.28 -32.26 -4.13
N ARG A 154 -51.60 -31.51 -5.20
CA ARG A 154 -50.87 -30.30 -5.58
C ARG A 154 -51.06 -29.18 -4.56
N GLU A 155 -52.27 -29.03 -4.01
CA GLU A 155 -52.59 -27.95 -3.08
C GLU A 155 -51.95 -28.13 -1.68
N SER A 156 -51.86 -29.37 -1.19
CA SER A 156 -51.13 -29.68 0.04
C SER A 156 -49.62 -29.50 -0.10
N GLU A 157 -49.06 -29.85 -1.26
CA GLU A 157 -47.65 -29.63 -1.58
C GLU A 157 -47.31 -28.14 -1.70
N ILE A 158 -48.16 -27.36 -2.38
CA ILE A 158 -48.03 -25.89 -2.47
C ILE A 158 -48.07 -25.26 -1.08
N SER A 159 -49.00 -25.69 -0.22
CA SER A 159 -49.10 -25.18 1.16
C SER A 159 -47.85 -25.51 1.99
N ARG A 160 -47.29 -26.71 1.84
CA ARG A 160 -46.04 -27.11 2.48
C ARG A 160 -44.85 -26.27 2.00
N LEU A 161 -44.77 -26.01 0.70
CA LEU A 161 -43.71 -25.20 0.10
C LEU A 161 -43.80 -23.74 0.56
N ARG A 162 -45.01 -23.16 0.65
CA ARG A 162 -45.23 -21.81 1.21
C ARG A 162 -44.78 -21.72 2.66
N ALA A 163 -45.20 -22.67 3.50
CA ALA A 163 -44.81 -22.70 4.90
C ALA A 163 -43.29 -22.90 5.09
N LYS A 164 -42.62 -23.61 4.17
CA LYS A 164 -41.16 -23.72 4.16
C LYS A 164 -40.54 -22.37 3.77
N LEU A 165 -40.99 -21.77 2.67
CA LEU A 165 -40.50 -20.48 2.21
C LEU A 165 -40.65 -19.39 3.28
N ASP A 166 -41.77 -19.35 3.99
CA ASP A 166 -42.00 -18.38 5.07
C ASP A 166 -40.99 -18.58 6.23
N ARG A 167 -40.64 -19.83 6.57
CA ARG A 167 -39.60 -20.11 7.57
C ARG A 167 -38.23 -19.68 7.08
N ASP A 168 -37.88 -20.04 5.85
CA ASP A 168 -36.59 -19.68 5.24
C ASP A 168 -36.43 -18.15 5.17
N ILE A 169 -37.50 -17.41 4.84
CA ILE A 169 -37.53 -15.93 4.85
C ILE A 169 -37.28 -15.39 6.27
N GLN A 170 -37.93 -15.96 7.29
CA GLN A 170 -37.74 -15.52 8.67
C GLN A 170 -36.33 -15.81 9.19
N GLU A 171 -35.75 -16.94 8.81
CA GLU A 171 -34.38 -17.31 9.16
C GLU A 171 -33.37 -16.35 8.52
N LEU A 172 -33.48 -16.11 7.21
CA LEU A 172 -32.65 -15.14 6.50
C LEU A 172 -32.77 -13.73 7.08
N TYR A 173 -33.97 -13.30 7.47
CA TYR A 173 -34.16 -12.00 8.09
C TYR A 173 -33.45 -11.90 9.45
N ARG A 174 -33.54 -12.94 10.28
CA ARG A 174 -32.82 -12.98 11.58
C ARG A 174 -31.32 -12.98 11.39
N GLU A 175 -30.81 -13.78 10.46
CA GLU A 175 -29.39 -13.83 10.13
C GLU A 175 -28.89 -12.46 9.63
N SER A 176 -29.66 -11.79 8.77
CA SER A 176 -29.34 -10.45 8.29
C SER A 176 -29.23 -9.43 9.42
N VAL A 177 -30.18 -9.42 10.36
CA VAL A 177 -30.16 -8.51 11.51
C VAL A 177 -28.94 -8.77 12.39
N LEU A 178 -28.64 -10.04 12.68
CA LEU A 178 -27.47 -10.40 13.50
C LEU A 178 -26.14 -10.03 12.81
N ALA A 179 -26.06 -10.22 11.48
CA ALA A 179 -24.91 -9.85 10.69
C ALA A 179 -24.71 -8.33 10.67
N GLU A 180 -25.79 -7.56 10.53
CA GLU A 180 -25.77 -6.09 10.58
C GLU A 180 -25.31 -5.57 11.95
N GLU A 181 -25.87 -6.09 13.04
CA GLU A 181 -25.43 -5.74 14.40
C GLU A 181 -23.96 -6.10 14.65
N ALA A 182 -23.51 -7.27 14.17
CA ALA A 182 -22.11 -7.66 14.27
C ALA A 182 -21.21 -6.73 13.45
N GLY A 183 -21.66 -6.31 12.26
CA GLY A 183 -20.97 -5.34 11.42
C GLY A 183 -20.82 -3.99 12.10
N LEU A 184 -21.89 -3.45 12.70
CA LEU A 184 -21.87 -2.19 13.44
C LEU A 184 -20.93 -2.26 14.66
N ARG A 185 -20.95 -3.36 15.42
CA ARG A 185 -20.01 -3.56 16.54
C ARG A 185 -18.56 -3.58 16.06
N ALA A 186 -18.26 -4.31 14.99
CA ALA A 186 -16.92 -4.37 14.43
C ALA A 186 -16.46 -2.98 13.94
N GLN A 187 -17.32 -2.22 13.26
CA GLN A 187 -17.03 -0.85 12.83
C GLN A 187 -16.71 0.05 14.02
N HIS A 188 -17.52 0.00 15.08
CA HIS A 188 -17.27 0.80 16.27
C HIS A 188 -15.95 0.44 16.96
N GLU A 189 -15.61 -0.84 17.06
CA GLU A 189 -14.30 -1.26 17.58
C GLU A 189 -13.14 -0.77 16.69
N HIS A 190 -13.33 -0.77 15.37
CA HIS A 190 -12.34 -0.26 14.44
C HIS A 190 -12.13 1.25 14.59
N GLU A 191 -13.21 2.02 14.72
CA GLU A 191 -13.17 3.47 14.97
C GLU A 191 -12.46 3.79 16.29
N GLN A 192 -12.80 3.08 17.37
CA GLN A 192 -12.14 3.24 18.67
C GLN A 192 -10.63 2.97 18.59
N ARG A 193 -10.22 1.92 17.87
CA ARG A 193 -8.80 1.61 17.66
C ARG A 193 -8.11 2.68 16.84
N GLU A 194 -8.79 3.22 15.82
CA GLU A 194 -8.23 4.30 15.01
C GLU A 194 -8.01 5.57 15.85
N ASP A 195 -8.97 5.93 16.70
CA ASP A 195 -8.85 7.10 17.57
C ASP A 195 -7.75 6.92 18.64
N ASP A 196 -7.60 5.74 19.25
CA ASP A 196 -6.47 5.44 20.15
C ASP A 196 -5.13 5.59 19.43
N LEU A 197 -5.02 5.05 18.20
CA LEU A 197 -3.79 5.19 17.41
C LEU A 197 -3.49 6.64 17.03
N ARG A 198 -4.51 7.42 16.67
CA ARG A 198 -4.37 8.87 16.39
C ARG A 198 -3.88 9.62 17.63
N GLN A 199 -4.44 9.33 18.80
CA GLN A 199 -4.03 9.94 20.06
C GLN A 199 -2.58 9.58 20.41
N ARG A 200 -2.20 8.30 20.30
CA ARG A 200 -0.81 7.86 20.52
C ARG A 200 0.17 8.52 19.56
N LEU A 201 -0.21 8.66 18.29
CA LEU A 201 0.62 9.30 17.29
C LEU A 201 0.81 10.80 17.59
N HIS A 202 -0.25 11.48 18.06
CA HIS A 202 -0.15 12.85 18.55
C HIS A 202 0.80 12.95 19.76
N ASP A 203 0.71 12.03 20.72
CA ASP A 203 1.60 11.99 21.88
C ASP A 203 3.05 11.75 21.51
N VAL A 204 3.32 10.82 20.58
CA VAL A 204 4.68 10.56 20.08
C VAL A 204 5.24 11.80 19.39
N ARG A 205 4.45 12.50 18.57
CA ARG A 205 4.88 13.76 17.92
C ARG A 205 5.24 14.81 18.95
N ARG A 206 4.42 14.99 19.98
CA ARG A 206 4.69 15.94 21.07
C ARG A 206 5.98 15.59 21.82
N ARG A 207 6.19 14.32 22.14
CA ARG A 207 7.43 13.85 22.79
C ARG A 207 8.66 14.04 21.91
N LEU A 208 8.54 13.77 20.61
CA LEU A 208 9.61 14.00 19.66
C LEU A 208 10.00 15.47 19.58
N GLU A 209 9.02 16.38 19.57
CA GLU A 209 9.28 17.81 19.55
C GLU A 209 9.95 18.30 20.85
N SER A 210 9.50 17.80 22.01
CA SER A 210 10.17 18.06 23.30
C SER A 210 11.63 17.60 23.28
N ALA A 211 11.88 16.38 22.80
CA ALA A 211 13.24 15.83 22.72
C ALA A 211 14.13 16.62 21.75
N ARG A 212 13.57 17.11 20.63
CA ARG A 212 14.31 17.99 19.71
C ARG A 212 14.70 19.30 20.37
N GLN A 213 13.79 19.91 21.12
CA GLN A 213 14.09 21.13 21.85
C GLN A 213 15.17 20.89 22.91
N GLU A 214 15.09 19.78 23.67
CA GLU A 214 16.11 19.40 24.65
C GLU A 214 17.49 19.22 24.00
N VAL A 215 17.56 18.58 22.82
CA VAL A 215 18.81 18.44 22.08
C VAL A 215 19.36 19.81 21.69
N HIS A 216 18.53 20.70 21.14
CA HIS A 216 18.95 22.05 20.76
C HIS A 216 19.48 22.85 21.97
N ASP A 217 18.81 22.76 23.13
CA ASP A 217 19.24 23.43 24.36
C ASP A 217 20.58 22.87 24.87
N MET A 218 20.78 21.55 24.77
CA MET A 218 22.03 20.90 25.13
C MET A 218 23.17 21.25 24.18
N GLU A 219 22.91 21.35 22.88
CA GLU A 219 23.89 21.82 21.89
C GLU A 219 24.35 23.27 22.19
N ALA A 220 23.40 24.16 22.51
CA ALA A 220 23.72 25.53 22.92
C ALA A 220 24.59 25.56 24.19
N LYS A 221 24.29 24.69 25.17
CA LYS A 221 25.08 24.57 26.40
C LYS A 221 26.49 24.04 26.13
N VAL A 222 26.63 23.04 25.25
CA VAL A 222 27.93 22.52 24.83
C VAL A 222 28.76 23.61 24.14
N ALA A 223 28.15 24.40 23.26
CA ALA A 223 28.83 25.52 22.61
C ALA A 223 29.33 26.56 23.63
N SER A 224 28.48 26.95 24.59
CA SER A 224 28.84 27.88 25.67
C SER A 224 30.01 27.36 26.53
N LEU A 225 29.96 26.09 26.96
CA LEU A 225 31.04 25.48 27.73
C LEU A 225 32.33 25.36 26.93
N THR A 226 32.23 25.12 25.62
CA THR A 226 33.39 25.09 24.72
C THR A 226 34.06 26.46 24.65
N ASP A 227 33.28 27.53 24.55
CA ASP A 227 33.79 28.91 24.57
C ASP A 227 34.42 29.28 25.92
N GLU A 228 33.84 28.85 27.03
CA GLU A 228 34.45 29.02 28.36
C GLU A 228 35.78 28.27 28.48
N MET A 229 35.84 27.02 28.02
CA MET A 229 37.06 26.22 28.02
C MET A 229 38.17 26.87 27.18
N THR A 230 37.83 27.39 25.99
CA THR A 230 38.82 28.08 25.14
C THR A 230 39.29 29.39 25.77
N ARG A 231 38.42 30.15 26.42
CA ARG A 231 38.78 31.36 27.20
C ARG A 231 39.69 31.02 28.37
N ALA A 232 39.38 29.98 29.14
CA ALA A 232 40.20 29.50 30.25
C ALA A 232 41.59 29.08 29.77
N ARG A 233 41.69 28.30 28.69
CA ARG A 233 42.98 27.91 28.08
C ARG A 233 43.81 29.13 27.63
N LYS A 234 43.18 30.12 26.99
CA LYS A 234 43.85 31.38 26.62
C LYS A 234 44.36 32.13 27.86
N GLY A 235 43.57 32.15 28.93
CA GLY A 235 43.95 32.71 30.23
C GLY A 235 45.17 32.02 30.85
N GLU A 236 45.17 30.69 30.86
CA GLU A 236 46.28 29.87 31.36
C GLU A 236 47.59 30.15 30.59
N VAL A 237 47.53 30.21 29.25
CA VAL A 237 48.70 30.54 28.43
C VAL A 237 49.23 31.94 28.74
N ARG A 238 48.35 32.93 28.92
CA ARG A 238 48.74 34.29 29.31
C ARG A 238 49.40 34.32 30.69
N TYR A 239 48.85 33.59 31.65
CA TYR A 239 49.41 33.49 32.99
C TYR A 239 50.79 32.83 32.98
N LYS A 240 50.96 31.71 32.26
CA LYS A 240 52.25 31.04 32.08
C LYS A 240 53.30 32.00 31.51
N LYS A 241 52.95 32.77 30.47
CA LYS A 241 53.85 33.79 29.90
C LYS A 241 54.27 34.84 30.94
N LYS A 242 53.33 35.40 31.70
CA LYS A 242 53.62 36.36 32.78
C LYS A 242 54.53 35.76 33.86
N TYR A 243 54.25 34.53 34.29
CA TYR A 243 55.06 33.83 35.28
C TYR A 243 56.51 33.66 34.82
N TYR A 244 56.75 33.23 33.58
CA TYR A 244 58.10 33.05 33.05
C TYR A 244 58.84 34.39 32.88
N ALA A 245 58.16 35.45 32.44
CA ALA A 245 58.74 36.80 32.37
C ALA A 245 59.18 37.27 33.77
N LEU A 246 58.29 37.20 34.75
CA LEU A 246 58.60 37.57 36.14
C LEU A 246 59.74 36.72 36.73
N LYS A 247 59.74 35.41 36.46
CA LYS A 247 60.82 34.51 36.90
C LYS A 247 62.17 34.89 36.28
N GLN A 248 62.17 35.37 35.03
CA GLN A 248 63.38 35.85 34.36
C GLN A 248 63.86 37.18 34.96
N GLU A 249 62.95 38.12 35.24
CA GLU A 249 63.26 39.39 35.92
C GLU A 249 63.85 39.17 37.32
N VAL A 250 63.24 38.30 38.12
CA VAL A 250 63.76 37.94 39.46
C VAL A 250 65.17 37.35 39.37
N ARG A 251 65.42 36.45 38.41
CA ARG A 251 66.75 35.88 38.18
C ARG A 251 67.77 36.95 37.78
N ALA A 252 67.41 37.87 36.88
CA ALA A 252 68.28 38.96 36.46
C ALA A 252 68.58 39.94 37.61
N GLY A 253 67.59 40.25 38.43
CA GLY A 253 67.75 41.07 39.65
C GLY A 253 68.69 40.42 40.67
N GLN A 254 68.55 39.11 40.91
CA GLN A 254 69.46 38.36 41.80
C GLN A 254 70.91 38.34 41.28
N GLN A 255 71.11 38.18 39.97
CA GLN A 255 72.45 38.25 39.36
C GLN A 255 73.06 39.64 39.49
N SER A 256 72.26 40.70 39.32
CA SER A 256 72.70 42.09 39.44
C SER A 256 73.08 42.43 40.89
N ALA A 257 72.29 42.01 41.87
CA ALA A 257 72.60 42.19 43.30
C ALA A 257 73.89 41.45 43.72
N ARG A 258 74.14 40.25 43.17
CA ARG A 258 75.39 39.50 43.43
C ARG A 258 76.63 40.08 42.74
N ARG A 259 76.45 40.93 41.72
CA ARG A 259 77.54 41.61 41.02
C ARG A 259 77.85 43.00 41.57
N SER A 260 77.14 43.45 42.61
CA SER A 260 77.53 44.64 43.36
C SER A 260 78.72 44.27 44.27
N PRO A 261 79.93 44.79 44.01
CA PRO A 261 81.08 44.52 44.85
C PRO A 261 80.88 45.19 46.20
N ALA A 262 81.40 44.53 47.24
CA ALA A 262 81.74 45.18 48.49
C ALA A 262 82.56 46.45 48.18
N ALA A 263 81.91 47.60 48.26
CA ALA A 263 82.56 48.88 48.31
C ALA A 263 81.93 49.61 49.50
N GLU A 264 82.78 49.79 50.52
CA GLU A 264 82.68 50.77 51.58
C GLU A 264 81.73 50.43 52.75
N ASP A 265 82.21 49.60 53.69
CA ASP A 265 82.25 50.02 55.11
C ASP A 265 83.16 49.09 55.93
N ASP A 266 84.43 49.49 56.08
CA ASP A 266 85.28 49.03 57.19
C ASP A 266 86.44 50.02 57.40
N SER A 267 86.13 51.24 57.85
CA SER A 267 87.11 52.10 58.55
C SER A 267 86.42 53.18 59.39
N LEU A 268 85.84 52.76 60.51
CA LEU A 268 85.56 53.64 61.65
C LEU A 268 86.83 53.72 62.50
N ILE A 269 87.69 54.71 62.23
CA ILE A 269 88.78 55.10 63.13
C ILE A 269 88.18 55.95 64.26
N VAL A 270 88.28 55.42 65.48
CA VAL A 270 88.16 56.17 66.72
C VAL A 270 89.54 56.73 67.07
N LEU A 271 89.71 58.04 66.97
CA LEU A 271 90.45 58.95 67.88
C LEU A 271 90.34 60.39 67.36
#